data_AF-A0A9P1AAM8-F1
#
_entry.id   AF-A0A9P1AAM8-F1
#
_cell.length_a   1.000
_cell.length_b   1.000
_cell.length_c   1.000
_cell.angle_alpha   90.00
_cell.angle_beta   90.00
_cell.angle_gamma   90.00
#
_symmetry.space_group_name_H-M   'P 1'
#
loop_
_entity.id
_entity.type
_entity.pdbx_description
1 polymer ?
#
loop_
_entity_poly.entity_id
_entity_poly.type
_entity_poly.pdbx_seq_one_letter_code
_entity_poly.pdbx_strand_id
1 'polypeptide(L)'
;MMGRAGRPQFDDSAVAVIYVQDSKKTFYKKFLYEPFPVESSLLPVLPNHVNAEISAGTIDSKQGIVEYLSGTYLYRRFFANPNYYGLEEDTEEAMLKFITNIVDGSVKELLTSECIHVNDENDVIKPTAFGRIASVYYLQHETIRFLVKDLHSACTVENMLKILTDVPEYAEIPVRHNEDLINTELQRKLRIRFSTAVMGTSAAKAHLLFQAHFMRTVLPTDYRTDLKSVLDQCIRILQAMREMARFKNWLAATMNIVLLQQMCHSARWHDDHPLLCLPHLSYEDARAIGEQMSIPQLQDYLEVEKAASFEDPKLVKRAMKLLREKTTLDDLQCKEVLKAVCNWPIVSLKTLQLLDEKGNSVSVRDEQEIQVTAGEVYKLRVVMERSGPAKNNSSMYLPQWAKSKQAGWIILVGDTSSDRILNTTSVVGSHSTRTTAKLDVRMPSARGKCRLSIFVLSDCYLGIDQEYTLHLDVC
;
A
#
# COMPACT_ATOMS: atom_id res chain seq x y z
N MET A 1 -16.91 -29.48 7.48
CA MET A 1 -17.12 -29.84 8.91
C MET A 1 -17.35 -31.33 9.08
N MET A 2 -18.32 -31.94 8.39
CA MET A 2 -18.61 -33.38 8.48
C MET A 2 -17.40 -34.29 8.23
N GLY A 3 -16.57 -33.99 7.22
CA GLY A 3 -15.35 -34.76 6.94
C GLY A 3 -14.24 -34.71 8.00
N ARG A 4 -14.45 -34.00 9.12
CA ARG A 4 -13.57 -34.05 10.30
C ARG A 4 -14.02 -35.11 11.31
N ALA A 5 -15.16 -35.77 11.08
CA ALA A 5 -15.64 -36.84 11.94
C ALA A 5 -14.95 -38.16 11.58
N GLY A 6 -14.48 -38.88 12.60
CA GLY A 6 -13.77 -40.15 12.46
C GLY A 6 -12.26 -39.99 12.27
N ARG A 7 -11.51 -40.99 12.74
CA ARG A 7 -10.07 -41.08 12.55
C ARG A 7 -9.77 -42.24 11.62
N PRO A 8 -9.31 -41.98 10.38
CA PRO A 8 -8.86 -43.03 9.49
C PRO A 8 -7.83 -43.89 10.23
N GLN A 9 -7.96 -45.22 10.15
CA GLN A 9 -7.14 -46.25 10.84
C GLN A 9 -7.53 -46.63 12.28
N PHE A 10 -8.38 -45.87 12.98
CA PHE A 10 -8.75 -46.17 14.37
C PHE A 10 -10.24 -46.46 14.57
N ASP A 11 -11.10 -45.79 13.80
CA ASP A 11 -12.55 -45.88 13.96
C ASP A 11 -13.17 -46.56 12.73
N ASP A 12 -14.06 -47.54 12.94
CA ASP A 12 -14.78 -48.25 11.86
C ASP A 12 -16.00 -47.47 11.34
N SER A 13 -16.49 -46.49 12.12
CA SER A 13 -17.58 -45.61 11.74
C SER A 13 -17.46 -44.26 12.45
N ALA A 14 -18.11 -43.25 11.88
CA ALA A 14 -18.16 -41.91 12.47
C ALA A 14 -19.58 -41.36 12.39
N VAL A 15 -19.98 -40.63 13.43
CA VAL A 15 -21.30 -39.99 13.50
C VAL A 15 -21.11 -38.48 13.52
N ALA A 16 -21.81 -37.78 12.63
CA ALA A 16 -21.89 -36.33 12.63
C ALA A 16 -23.35 -35.90 12.82
N VAL A 17 -23.61 -35.10 13.86
CA VAL A 17 -24.94 -34.53 14.14
C VAL A 17 -24.94 -33.06 13.72
N ILE A 18 -25.84 -32.69 12.82
CA ILE A 18 -25.93 -31.33 12.28
C ILE A 18 -27.23 -30.69 12.79
N TYR A 19 -27.09 -29.67 13.63
CA TYR A 19 -28.21 -28.85 14.08
C TYR A 19 -28.46 -27.73 13.07
N VAL A 20 -29.66 -27.69 12.51
CA VAL A 20 -30.10 -26.67 11.54
C VAL A 20 -31.52 -26.23 11.85
N GLN A 21 -31.88 -25.04 11.39
CA GLN A 21 -33.27 -24.61 11.37
C GLN A 21 -34.10 -25.56 10.49
N ASP A 22 -35.36 -25.82 10.87
CA ASP A 22 -36.22 -26.77 10.18
C ASP A 22 -36.37 -26.46 8.67
N SER A 23 -36.46 -25.18 8.31
CA SER A 23 -36.50 -24.70 6.92
C SER A 23 -35.31 -25.13 6.06
N LYS A 24 -34.13 -25.34 6.66
CA LYS A 24 -32.91 -25.77 5.97
C LYS A 24 -32.69 -27.29 6.03
N LYS A 25 -33.47 -28.02 6.82
CA LYS A 25 -33.31 -29.46 7.04
C LYS A 25 -33.38 -30.26 5.73
N THR A 26 -34.40 -30.00 4.91
CA THR A 26 -34.59 -30.71 3.63
C THR A 26 -33.45 -30.41 2.66
N PHE A 27 -32.99 -29.15 2.61
CA PHE A 27 -31.85 -28.73 1.78
C PHE A 27 -30.58 -29.50 2.16
N TYR A 28 -30.17 -29.46 3.44
CA TYR A 28 -28.98 -30.18 3.89
C TYR A 28 -29.13 -31.68 3.74
N LYS A 29 -30.31 -32.25 4.06
CA LYS A 29 -30.56 -33.69 3.89
C LYS A 29 -30.34 -34.11 2.45
N LYS A 30 -30.79 -33.34 1.46
CA LYS A 30 -30.57 -33.67 0.05
C LYS A 30 -29.08 -33.59 -0.32
N PHE A 31 -28.44 -32.44 -0.11
CA PHE A 31 -27.09 -32.17 -0.60
C PHE A 31 -25.94 -32.74 0.25
N LEU A 32 -26.25 -33.42 1.36
CA LEU A 32 -25.29 -34.23 2.09
C LEU A 32 -25.10 -35.61 1.45
N TYR A 33 -26.12 -36.12 0.73
CA TYR A 33 -26.07 -37.42 0.06
C TYR A 33 -26.01 -37.31 -1.46
N GLU A 34 -26.50 -36.21 -2.03
CA GLU A 34 -26.36 -35.88 -3.45
C GLU A 34 -25.31 -34.76 -3.64
N PRO A 35 -24.48 -34.83 -4.69
CA PRO A 35 -23.53 -33.77 -5.00
C PRO A 35 -24.22 -32.40 -5.19
N PHE A 36 -23.65 -31.35 -4.61
CA PHE A 36 -24.15 -29.99 -4.80
C PHE A 36 -23.80 -29.48 -6.20
N PRO A 37 -24.75 -28.94 -6.98
CA PRO A 37 -24.45 -28.38 -8.29
C PRO A 37 -23.55 -27.14 -8.15
N VAL A 38 -22.42 -27.15 -8.85
CA VAL A 38 -21.48 -26.02 -8.86
C VAL A 38 -21.76 -25.17 -10.08
N GLU A 39 -21.98 -23.88 -9.87
CA GLU A 39 -22.20 -22.87 -10.91
C GLU A 39 -21.09 -21.83 -10.89
N SER A 40 -20.96 -21.07 -11.98
CA SER A 40 -19.94 -20.03 -12.09
C SER A 40 -20.41 -18.72 -11.48
N SER A 41 -19.55 -18.06 -10.71
CA SER A 41 -19.75 -16.69 -10.21
C SER A 41 -18.83 -15.68 -10.89
N LEU A 42 -18.40 -15.95 -12.13
CA LEU A 42 -17.47 -15.10 -12.87
C LEU A 42 -18.13 -13.78 -13.34
N LEU A 43 -19.43 -13.78 -13.66
CA LEU A 43 -20.11 -12.63 -14.26
C LEU A 43 -19.90 -11.30 -13.52
N PRO A 44 -20.07 -11.21 -12.19
CA PRO A 44 -19.93 -9.94 -11.47
C PRO A 44 -18.49 -9.40 -11.47
N VAL A 45 -17.49 -10.26 -11.60
CA VAL A 45 -16.07 -9.88 -11.53
C VAL A 45 -15.37 -9.92 -12.89
N LEU A 46 -16.11 -10.27 -13.94
CA LEU A 46 -15.59 -10.41 -15.30
C LEU A 46 -14.84 -9.15 -15.79
N PRO A 47 -15.31 -7.91 -15.57
CA PRO A 47 -14.58 -6.72 -16.01
C PRO A 47 -13.15 -6.66 -15.45
N ASN A 48 -12.92 -7.10 -14.20
CA ASN A 48 -11.59 -7.12 -13.60
C ASN A 48 -10.64 -8.07 -14.35
N HIS A 49 -11.13 -9.26 -14.72
CA HIS A 49 -10.34 -10.22 -15.49
C HIS A 49 -10.07 -9.74 -16.91
N VAL A 50 -11.08 -9.17 -17.58
CA VAL A 50 -10.94 -8.59 -18.92
C VAL A 50 -9.91 -7.46 -18.91
N ASN A 51 -9.94 -6.56 -17.92
CA ASN A 51 -8.94 -5.50 -17.78
C ASN A 51 -7.52 -6.06 -17.61
N ALA A 52 -7.35 -7.14 -16.82
CA ALA A 52 -6.06 -7.77 -16.63
C ALA A 52 -5.52 -8.38 -17.93
N GLU A 53 -6.36 -9.09 -18.69
CA GLU A 53 -5.97 -9.69 -19.97
C GLU A 53 -5.70 -8.64 -21.07
N ILE A 54 -6.46 -7.53 -21.09
CA ILE A 54 -6.15 -6.39 -21.96
C ILE A 54 -4.82 -5.74 -21.56
N SER A 55 -4.55 -5.61 -20.26
CA SER A 55 -3.29 -5.06 -19.74
C SER A 55 -2.09 -5.97 -20.05
N ALA A 56 -2.29 -7.29 -20.06
CA ALA A 56 -1.31 -8.29 -20.46
C ALA A 56 -1.09 -8.35 -21.97
N GLY A 57 -2.04 -7.85 -22.78
CA GLY A 57 -2.01 -7.88 -24.24
C GLY A 57 -2.58 -9.17 -24.84
N THR A 58 -3.26 -10.01 -24.05
CA THR A 58 -3.97 -11.21 -24.53
C THR A 58 -5.25 -10.85 -25.29
N ILE A 59 -5.93 -9.79 -24.85
CA ILE A 59 -7.18 -9.29 -25.46
C ILE A 59 -6.94 -7.91 -26.05
N ASP A 60 -7.29 -7.72 -27.31
CA ASP A 60 -7.14 -6.45 -28.04
C ASP A 60 -8.43 -5.98 -28.74
N SER A 61 -9.52 -6.73 -28.63
CA SER A 61 -10.79 -6.51 -29.34
C SER A 61 -11.96 -7.12 -28.59
N LYS A 62 -13.19 -6.71 -28.93
CA LYS A 62 -14.42 -7.33 -28.36
C LYS A 62 -14.51 -8.82 -28.68
N GLN A 63 -14.10 -9.20 -29.88
CA GLN A 63 -14.03 -10.60 -30.30
C GLN A 63 -13.06 -11.41 -29.41
N GLY A 64 -11.91 -10.83 -29.05
CA GLY A 64 -10.98 -11.45 -28.10
C GLY A 64 -11.60 -11.70 -26.72
N ILE A 65 -12.55 -10.87 -26.26
CA ILE A 65 -13.29 -11.10 -25.01
C ILE A 65 -14.23 -12.30 -25.15
N VAL A 66 -14.91 -12.45 -26.29
CA VAL A 66 -15.76 -13.62 -26.58
C VAL A 66 -14.93 -14.91 -26.57
N GLU A 67 -13.76 -14.87 -27.21
CA GLU A 67 -12.82 -16.00 -27.22
C GLU A 67 -12.33 -16.34 -25.82
N TYR A 68 -11.95 -15.34 -25.02
CA TYR A 68 -11.59 -15.52 -23.62
C TYR A 68 -12.72 -16.18 -22.83
N LEU A 69 -13.96 -15.67 -22.97
CA LEU A 69 -15.14 -16.24 -22.31
C LEU A 69 -15.35 -17.70 -22.69
N SER A 70 -15.17 -18.07 -23.96
CA SER A 70 -15.34 -19.46 -24.43
C SER A 70 -14.44 -20.47 -23.70
N GLY A 71 -13.28 -20.01 -23.21
CA GLY A 71 -12.33 -20.82 -22.44
C GLY A 71 -12.72 -21.02 -20.96
N THR A 72 -13.76 -20.34 -20.48
CA THR A 72 -14.10 -20.31 -19.04
C THR A 72 -15.10 -21.39 -18.63
N TYR A 73 -15.13 -21.68 -17.32
CA TYR A 73 -16.17 -22.53 -16.73
C TYR A 73 -17.56 -21.91 -16.84
N LEU A 74 -17.66 -20.57 -16.83
CA LEU A 74 -18.91 -19.85 -17.05
C LEU A 74 -19.55 -20.24 -18.38
N TYR A 75 -18.78 -20.23 -19.47
CA TYR A 75 -19.30 -20.57 -20.78
C TYR A 75 -19.87 -21.99 -20.80
N ARG A 76 -19.16 -22.97 -20.25
CA ARG A 76 -19.67 -24.35 -20.17
C ARG A 76 -20.94 -24.48 -19.34
N ARG A 77 -21.04 -23.77 -18.21
CA ARG A 77 -22.23 -23.82 -17.34
C ARG A 77 -23.40 -23.05 -17.92
N PHE A 78 -23.13 -21.98 -18.66
CA PHE A 78 -24.14 -21.17 -19.31
C PHE A 78 -25.01 -22.02 -20.26
N PHE A 79 -24.41 -22.82 -21.15
CA PHE A 79 -25.17 -23.73 -22.03
C PHE A 79 -25.83 -24.91 -21.30
N ALA A 80 -25.35 -25.27 -20.09
CA ALA A 80 -25.91 -26.38 -19.33
C ALA A 80 -27.09 -25.97 -18.44
N ASN A 81 -27.15 -24.69 -18.03
CA ASN A 81 -28.20 -24.16 -17.16
C ASN A 81 -28.40 -22.64 -17.37
N PRO A 82 -28.94 -22.19 -18.53
CA PRO A 82 -29.07 -20.78 -18.86
C PRO A 82 -29.96 -20.00 -17.87
N ASN A 83 -31.02 -20.63 -17.38
CA ASN A 83 -31.96 -20.06 -16.40
C ASN A 83 -31.26 -19.56 -15.13
N TYR A 84 -30.19 -20.22 -14.69
CA TYR A 84 -29.42 -19.79 -13.51
C TYR A 84 -28.78 -18.41 -13.71
N TYR A 85 -28.39 -18.10 -14.94
CA TYR A 85 -27.75 -16.85 -15.32
C TYR A 85 -28.76 -15.77 -15.76
N GLY A 86 -30.06 -16.03 -15.65
CA GLY A 86 -31.13 -15.09 -15.97
C GLY A 86 -31.57 -15.07 -17.43
N LEU A 87 -31.23 -16.12 -18.21
CA LEU A 87 -31.74 -16.28 -19.57
C LEU A 87 -33.03 -17.12 -19.53
N GLU A 88 -34.16 -16.56 -19.97
CA GLU A 88 -35.47 -17.25 -19.96
C GLU A 88 -35.69 -18.12 -21.21
N GLU A 89 -35.06 -17.77 -22.34
CA GLU A 89 -35.18 -18.48 -23.62
C GLU A 89 -33.88 -19.19 -23.98
N ASP A 90 -33.95 -20.51 -24.21
CA ASP A 90 -32.80 -21.38 -24.56
C ASP A 90 -32.58 -21.47 -26.08
N THR A 91 -32.75 -20.36 -26.81
CA THR A 91 -32.49 -20.30 -28.25
C THR A 91 -31.05 -19.86 -28.52
N GLU A 92 -30.46 -20.34 -29.62
CA GLU A 92 -29.10 -19.97 -30.01
C GLU A 92 -28.94 -18.45 -30.19
N GLU A 93 -29.96 -17.79 -30.74
CA GLU A 93 -30.02 -16.33 -30.89
C GLU A 93 -30.03 -15.61 -29.52
N ALA A 94 -30.83 -16.08 -28.57
CA ALA A 94 -30.88 -15.50 -27.22
C ALA A 94 -29.54 -15.65 -26.48
N MET A 95 -28.90 -16.81 -26.63
CA MET A 95 -27.58 -17.09 -26.04
C MET A 95 -26.49 -16.18 -26.61
N LEU A 96 -26.42 -16.03 -27.94
CA LEU A 96 -25.47 -15.13 -28.59
C LEU A 96 -25.69 -13.68 -28.13
N LYS A 97 -26.94 -13.22 -28.12
CA LYS A 97 -27.31 -11.89 -27.64
C LYS A 97 -26.89 -11.65 -26.19
N PHE A 98 -27.05 -12.65 -25.33
CA PHE A 98 -26.64 -12.57 -23.93
C PHE A 98 -25.12 -12.44 -23.78
N ILE A 99 -24.34 -13.23 -24.53
CA ILE A 99 -22.88 -13.14 -24.55
C ILE A 99 -22.45 -11.74 -25.03
N THR A 100 -23.04 -11.23 -26.12
CA THR A 100 -22.77 -9.87 -26.61
C THR A 100 -23.06 -8.82 -25.54
N ASN A 101 -24.20 -8.92 -24.83
CA ASN A 101 -24.54 -8.00 -23.74
C ASN A 101 -23.53 -8.05 -22.58
N ILE A 102 -23.01 -9.24 -22.24
CA ILE A 102 -21.97 -9.38 -21.20
C ILE A 102 -20.67 -8.69 -21.63
N VAL A 103 -20.26 -8.91 -22.88
CA VAL A 103 -19.04 -8.31 -23.43
C VAL A 103 -19.16 -6.79 -23.47
N ASP A 104 -20.26 -6.28 -24.04
CA ASP A 104 -20.52 -4.84 -24.11
C ASP A 104 -20.66 -4.21 -22.73
N GLY A 105 -21.32 -4.89 -21.78
CA GLY A 105 -21.39 -4.47 -20.38
C GLY A 105 -20.01 -4.37 -19.74
N SER A 106 -19.15 -5.36 -19.95
CA SER A 106 -17.79 -5.38 -19.41
C SER A 106 -16.93 -4.24 -19.99
N VAL A 107 -16.99 -4.03 -21.30
CA VAL A 107 -16.29 -2.92 -21.97
C VAL A 107 -16.79 -1.58 -21.46
N LYS A 108 -18.11 -1.41 -21.31
CA LYS A 108 -18.71 -0.17 -20.81
C LYS A 108 -18.29 0.13 -19.37
N GLU A 109 -18.26 -0.86 -18.49
CA GLU A 109 -17.80 -0.68 -17.11
C GLU A 109 -16.31 -0.29 -17.06
N LEU A 110 -15.46 -0.91 -17.89
CA LEU A 110 -14.04 -0.57 -17.94
C LEU A 110 -13.78 0.83 -18.54
N LEU A 111 -14.56 1.25 -19.53
CA LEU A 111 -14.54 2.62 -20.05
C LEU A 111 -14.96 3.63 -18.98
N THR A 112 -16.01 3.34 -18.22
CA THR A 112 -16.50 4.19 -17.12
C THR A 112 -15.47 4.32 -15.99
N SER A 113 -14.64 3.30 -15.79
CA SER A 113 -13.51 3.34 -14.85
C SER A 113 -12.23 3.98 -15.42
N GLU A 114 -12.26 4.47 -16.66
CA GLU A 114 -11.08 4.96 -17.41
C GLU A 114 -9.94 3.92 -17.51
N CYS A 115 -10.24 2.62 -17.42
CA CYS A 115 -9.24 1.55 -17.45
C CYS A 115 -8.80 1.17 -18.87
N ILE A 116 -9.67 1.36 -19.86
CA ILE A 116 -9.41 1.03 -21.26
C ILE A 116 -9.73 2.22 -22.17
N HIS A 117 -9.15 2.19 -23.36
CA HIS A 117 -9.48 3.07 -24.47
C HIS A 117 -9.85 2.20 -25.67
N VAL A 118 -10.98 2.50 -26.31
CA VAL A 118 -11.43 1.82 -27.53
C VAL A 118 -11.25 2.79 -28.70
N ASN A 119 -10.60 2.34 -29.77
CA ASN A 119 -10.50 3.12 -31.00
C ASN A 119 -11.65 2.75 -31.95
N ASP A 120 -12.59 3.67 -32.17
CA ASP A 120 -13.80 3.46 -32.96
C ASP A 120 -13.52 3.11 -34.45
N GLU A 121 -12.36 3.51 -34.99
CA GLU A 121 -12.04 3.25 -36.40
C GLU A 121 -11.68 1.79 -36.69
N ASN A 122 -11.03 1.12 -35.73
CA ASN A 122 -10.45 -0.22 -35.93
C ASN A 122 -10.94 -1.25 -34.90
N ASP A 123 -11.85 -0.88 -34.00
CA ASP A 123 -12.35 -1.69 -32.86
C ASP A 123 -11.23 -2.28 -31.97
N VAL A 124 -10.09 -1.58 -31.90
CA VAL A 124 -8.93 -1.99 -31.11
C VAL A 124 -9.04 -1.41 -29.70
N ILE A 125 -8.99 -2.29 -28.71
CA ILE A 125 -9.02 -1.99 -27.29
C ILE A 125 -7.58 -1.96 -26.76
N LYS A 126 -7.24 -0.89 -26.03
CA LYS A 126 -5.93 -0.74 -25.38
C LYS A 126 -6.09 -0.38 -23.90
N PRO A 127 -5.18 -0.84 -23.03
CA PRO A 127 -5.21 -0.47 -21.62
C PRO A 127 -4.73 0.98 -21.45
N THR A 128 -5.38 1.74 -20.56
CA THR A 128 -4.86 3.03 -20.10
C THR A 128 -3.82 2.84 -19.00
N ALA A 129 -3.19 3.93 -18.55
CA ALA A 129 -2.33 3.87 -17.37
C ALA A 129 -3.11 3.37 -16.13
N PHE A 130 -4.38 3.74 -15.97
CA PHE A 130 -5.20 3.30 -14.85
C PHE A 130 -5.58 1.82 -14.92
N GLY A 131 -5.88 1.30 -16.12
CA GLY A 131 -6.11 -0.14 -16.31
C GLY A 131 -4.89 -0.98 -15.94
N ARG A 132 -3.69 -0.51 -16.33
CA ARG A 132 -2.42 -1.12 -15.95
C ARG A 132 -2.19 -1.07 -14.44
N ILE A 133 -2.50 0.05 -13.78
CA ILE A 133 -2.39 0.20 -12.32
C ILE A 133 -3.30 -0.83 -11.62
N ALA A 134 -4.57 -0.94 -12.03
CA ALA A 134 -5.48 -1.96 -11.51
C ALA A 134 -4.90 -3.38 -11.67
N SER A 135 -4.40 -3.70 -12.86
CA SER A 135 -3.85 -5.03 -13.14
C SER A 135 -2.58 -5.34 -12.34
N VAL A 136 -1.64 -4.40 -12.22
CA VAL A 136 -0.35 -4.60 -11.52
C VAL A 136 -0.56 -4.78 -10.02
N TYR A 137 -1.47 -4.01 -9.42
CA TYR A 137 -1.73 -4.04 -7.98
C TYR A 137 -2.91 -4.94 -7.58
N TYR A 138 -3.48 -5.69 -8.55
CA TYR A 138 -4.63 -6.58 -8.35
C TYR A 138 -5.82 -5.88 -7.70
N LEU A 139 -6.16 -4.67 -8.16
CA LEU A 139 -7.27 -3.88 -7.63
C LEU A 139 -8.51 -4.02 -8.51
N GLN A 140 -9.67 -3.76 -7.90
CA GLN A 140 -10.93 -3.71 -8.63
C GLN A 140 -10.96 -2.47 -9.54
N HIS A 141 -11.55 -2.57 -10.74
CA HIS A 141 -11.71 -1.42 -11.63
C HIS A 141 -12.62 -0.35 -11.04
N GLU A 142 -13.54 -0.75 -10.15
CA GLU A 142 -14.39 0.14 -9.36
C GLU A 142 -13.58 0.96 -8.36
N THR A 143 -12.48 0.40 -7.84
CA THR A 143 -11.56 1.13 -6.96
C THR A 143 -10.81 2.20 -7.72
N ILE A 144 -10.35 1.89 -8.94
CA ILE A 144 -9.77 2.91 -9.81
C ILE A 144 -10.77 4.01 -10.10
N ARG A 145 -12.02 3.67 -10.44
CA ARG A 145 -13.10 4.66 -10.66
C ARG A 145 -13.30 5.56 -9.44
N PHE A 146 -13.34 4.98 -8.25
CA PHE A 146 -13.45 5.71 -7.00
C PHE A 146 -12.25 6.65 -6.77
N LEU A 147 -11.02 6.14 -6.95
CA LEU A 147 -9.80 6.92 -6.76
C LEU A 147 -9.65 8.05 -7.79
N VAL A 148 -10.05 7.85 -9.04
CA VAL A 148 -10.04 8.91 -10.07
C VAL A 148 -10.97 10.07 -9.68
N LYS A 149 -12.09 9.75 -9.03
CA LYS A 149 -13.09 10.74 -8.61
C LYS A 149 -12.69 11.48 -7.33
N ASP A 150 -12.15 10.78 -6.33
CA ASP A 150 -12.02 11.31 -4.97
C ASP A 150 -10.57 11.68 -4.58
N LEU A 151 -9.55 11.25 -5.34
CA LEU A 151 -8.15 11.63 -5.12
C LEU A 151 -7.81 12.95 -5.83
N HIS A 152 -7.22 13.90 -5.09
CA HIS A 152 -6.88 15.23 -5.58
C HIS A 152 -5.48 15.66 -5.09
N SER A 153 -4.86 16.66 -5.72
CA SER A 153 -3.55 17.18 -5.32
C SER A 153 -3.51 17.72 -3.89
N ALA A 154 -4.60 18.35 -3.43
CA ALA A 154 -4.70 19.00 -2.12
C ALA A 154 -5.17 18.07 -0.98
N CYS A 155 -5.24 16.76 -1.20
CA CYS A 155 -5.67 15.83 -0.15
C CYS A 155 -4.67 15.80 1.02
N THR A 156 -5.16 16.05 2.24
CA THR A 156 -4.38 15.83 3.48
C THR A 156 -4.25 14.35 3.80
N VAL A 157 -3.37 14.00 4.73
CA VAL A 157 -3.16 12.61 5.18
C VAL A 157 -4.45 12.00 5.74
N GLU A 158 -5.27 12.76 6.46
CA GLU A 158 -6.56 12.31 7.00
C GLU A 158 -7.58 12.07 5.89
N ASN A 159 -7.63 12.96 4.90
CA ASN A 159 -8.50 12.77 3.73
C ASN A 159 -8.06 11.53 2.94
N MET A 160 -6.75 11.30 2.80
CA MET A 160 -6.21 10.09 2.16
C MET A 160 -6.54 8.82 2.94
N LEU A 161 -6.50 8.87 4.27
CA LEU A 161 -6.94 7.74 5.10
C LEU A 161 -8.43 7.46 4.88
N LYS A 162 -9.28 8.48 4.76
CA LYS A 162 -10.70 8.29 4.45
C LYS A 162 -10.90 7.66 3.08
N ILE A 163 -10.23 8.18 2.04
CA ILE A 163 -10.24 7.64 0.68
C ILE A 163 -9.79 6.16 0.70
N LEU A 164 -8.67 5.85 1.37
CA LEU A 164 -8.16 4.49 1.51
C LEU A 164 -9.20 3.54 2.13
N THR A 165 -9.98 4.00 3.11
CA THR A 165 -10.92 3.14 3.83
C THR A 165 -12.26 2.95 3.13
N ASP A 166 -12.60 3.84 2.20
CA ASP A 166 -13.87 3.81 1.45
C ASP A 166 -13.79 3.00 0.16
N VAL A 167 -12.59 2.53 -0.22
CA VAL A 167 -12.41 1.77 -1.45
C VAL A 167 -13.19 0.45 -1.42
N PRO A 168 -13.69 -0.02 -2.59
CA PRO A 168 -14.39 -1.30 -2.73
C PRO A 168 -13.67 -2.52 -2.14
N GLU A 169 -12.33 -2.55 -2.09
CA GLU A 169 -11.59 -3.68 -1.52
C GLU A 169 -11.92 -3.95 -0.05
N TYR A 170 -12.33 -2.92 0.70
CA TYR A 170 -12.71 -3.07 2.10
C TYR A 170 -14.19 -3.39 2.31
N ALA A 171 -14.99 -3.52 1.25
CA ALA A 171 -16.39 -3.94 1.36
C ALA A 171 -16.53 -5.35 1.97
N GLU A 172 -15.54 -6.23 1.76
CA GLU A 172 -15.51 -7.60 2.28
C GLU A 172 -15.16 -7.70 3.77
N ILE A 173 -14.76 -6.60 4.42
CA ILE A 173 -14.47 -6.62 5.85
C ILE A 173 -15.77 -6.96 6.61
N PRO A 174 -15.77 -8.02 7.44
CA PRO A 174 -17.00 -8.49 8.07
C PRO A 174 -17.46 -7.47 9.12
N VAL A 175 -18.75 -7.13 9.08
CA VAL A 175 -19.43 -6.43 10.17
C VAL A 175 -20.38 -7.43 10.83
N ARG A 176 -20.02 -7.86 12.05
CA ARG A 176 -20.77 -8.87 12.81
C ARG A 176 -21.91 -8.23 13.60
N HIS A 177 -22.84 -9.05 14.06
CA HIS A 177 -23.99 -8.59 14.86
C HIS A 177 -23.52 -7.82 16.11
N ASN A 178 -24.14 -6.67 16.40
CA ASN A 178 -23.81 -5.72 17.48
C ASN A 178 -22.42 -5.06 17.39
N GLU A 179 -21.67 -5.21 16.28
CA GLU A 179 -20.39 -4.51 16.14
C GLU A 179 -20.55 -3.00 15.95
N ASP A 180 -21.72 -2.51 15.56
CA ASP A 180 -22.06 -1.08 15.49
C ASP A 180 -21.94 -0.40 16.88
N LEU A 181 -22.36 -1.09 17.95
CA LEU A 181 -22.21 -0.62 19.33
C LEU A 181 -20.73 -0.59 19.74
N ILE A 182 -19.98 -1.66 19.40
CA ILE A 182 -18.55 -1.77 19.70
C ILE A 182 -17.76 -0.70 18.93
N ASN A 183 -18.07 -0.48 17.67
CA ASN A 183 -17.49 0.57 16.83
C ASN A 183 -17.76 1.96 17.42
N THR A 184 -18.98 2.18 17.93
CA THR A 184 -19.36 3.44 18.60
C THR A 184 -18.55 3.66 19.89
N GLU A 185 -18.30 2.60 20.67
CA GLU A 185 -17.44 2.66 21.86
C GLU A 185 -15.96 2.86 21.53
N LEU A 186 -15.46 2.15 20.52
CA LEU A 186 -14.08 2.26 20.05
C LEU A 186 -13.79 3.68 19.57
N GLN A 187 -14.68 4.26 18.76
CA GLN A 187 -14.55 5.63 18.26
C GLN A 187 -14.38 6.66 19.37
N ARG A 188 -14.99 6.49 20.55
CA ARG A 188 -14.84 7.44 21.67
C ARG A 188 -13.40 7.58 22.15
N LYS A 189 -12.58 6.55 21.92
CA LYS A 189 -11.16 6.48 22.28
C LYS A 189 -10.24 6.94 21.15
N LEU A 190 -10.78 7.13 19.94
CA LEU A 190 -10.02 7.45 18.72
C LEU A 190 -10.10 8.94 18.38
N ARG A 191 -9.15 9.39 17.56
CA ARG A 191 -8.97 10.79 17.18
C ARG A 191 -10.07 11.32 16.27
N ILE A 192 -10.34 10.61 15.17
CA ILE A 192 -11.28 11.00 14.12
C ILE A 192 -12.63 10.31 14.39
N ARG A 193 -13.69 11.12 14.42
CA ARG A 193 -15.07 10.68 14.68
C ARG A 193 -15.92 10.79 13.43
N PHE A 194 -16.87 9.87 13.32
CA PHE A 194 -17.86 9.74 12.27
C PHE A 194 -19.28 9.77 12.87
N SER A 195 -20.25 9.95 11.98
CA SER A 195 -21.66 9.76 12.33
C SER A 195 -21.90 8.34 12.85
N THR A 196 -22.68 8.21 13.92
CA THR A 196 -23.06 6.91 14.46
C THR A 196 -23.87 6.07 13.45
N ALA A 197 -24.53 6.72 12.48
CA ALA A 197 -25.31 6.06 11.45
C ALA A 197 -24.47 5.16 10.52
N VAL A 198 -23.16 5.42 10.38
CA VAL A 198 -22.28 4.63 9.50
C VAL A 198 -21.52 3.52 10.22
N MET A 199 -21.72 3.34 11.53
CA MET A 199 -20.97 2.37 12.36
C MET A 199 -21.21 0.90 11.97
N GLY A 200 -22.27 0.62 11.22
CA GLY A 200 -22.56 -0.70 10.66
C GLY A 200 -21.91 -0.96 9.29
N THR A 201 -21.12 -0.03 8.74
CA THR A 201 -20.49 -0.18 7.42
C THR A 201 -19.07 -0.73 7.51
N SER A 202 -18.66 -1.53 6.52
CA SER A 202 -17.31 -2.09 6.43
C SER A 202 -16.24 -0.99 6.34
N ALA A 203 -16.53 0.09 5.60
CA ALA A 203 -15.65 1.25 5.45
C ALA A 203 -15.39 1.97 6.79
N ALA A 204 -16.44 2.24 7.57
CA ALA A 204 -16.28 2.85 8.89
C ALA A 204 -15.46 1.95 9.82
N LYS A 205 -15.73 0.63 9.81
CA LYS A 205 -14.95 -0.33 10.59
C LYS A 205 -13.47 -0.34 10.17
N ALA A 206 -13.17 -0.40 8.88
CA ALA A 206 -11.79 -0.34 8.37
C ALA A 206 -11.08 0.93 8.84
N HIS A 207 -11.76 2.09 8.80
CA HIS A 207 -11.20 3.34 9.27
C HIS A 207 -10.90 3.34 10.77
N LEU A 208 -11.83 2.84 11.60
CA LEU A 208 -11.61 2.70 13.05
C LEU A 208 -10.43 1.75 13.35
N LEU A 209 -10.26 0.68 12.57
CA LEU A 209 -9.15 -0.25 12.71
C LEU A 209 -7.80 0.40 12.40
N PHE A 210 -7.69 1.20 11.33
CA PHE A 210 -6.46 1.97 11.06
C PHE A 210 -6.13 2.95 12.18
N GLN A 211 -7.12 3.70 12.67
CA GLN A 211 -6.91 4.61 13.80
C GLN A 211 -6.46 3.87 15.06
N ALA A 212 -7.11 2.73 15.38
CA ALA A 212 -6.74 1.90 16.51
C ALA A 212 -5.32 1.35 16.37
N HIS A 213 -4.89 1.02 15.16
CA HIS A 213 -3.52 0.62 14.84
C HIS A 213 -2.52 1.74 15.08
N PHE A 214 -2.77 2.95 14.56
CA PHE A 214 -1.90 4.12 14.76
C PHE A 214 -1.77 4.51 16.24
N MET A 215 -2.87 4.40 16.99
CA MET A 215 -2.89 4.67 18.43
C MET A 215 -2.43 3.47 19.28
N ARG A 216 -2.15 2.31 18.67
CA ARG A 216 -1.85 1.03 19.35
C ARG A 216 -2.86 0.70 20.45
N THR A 217 -4.13 0.92 20.17
CA THR A 217 -5.24 0.63 21.09
C THR A 217 -5.41 -0.88 21.26
N VAL A 218 -5.72 -1.32 22.47
CA VAL A 218 -6.02 -2.73 22.74
C VAL A 218 -7.34 -3.13 22.08
N LEU A 219 -7.26 -4.09 21.14
CA LEU A 219 -8.40 -4.59 20.38
C LEU A 219 -8.81 -6.01 20.82
N PRO A 220 -10.12 -6.35 20.77
CA PRO A 220 -10.61 -7.72 20.88
C PRO A 220 -10.00 -8.66 19.82
N THR A 221 -10.02 -9.97 20.07
CA THR A 221 -9.43 -10.96 19.16
C THR A 221 -9.99 -10.89 17.73
N ASP A 222 -11.31 -10.75 17.59
CA ASP A 222 -11.94 -10.66 16.27
C ASP A 222 -11.45 -9.43 15.49
N TYR A 223 -11.36 -8.28 16.15
CA TYR A 223 -10.88 -7.02 15.58
C TYR A 223 -9.39 -7.06 15.24
N ARG A 224 -8.57 -7.82 15.98
CA ARG A 224 -7.17 -8.05 15.62
C ARG A 224 -7.04 -8.86 14.32
N THR A 225 -7.92 -9.85 14.14
CA THR A 225 -7.98 -10.64 12.91
C THR A 225 -8.41 -9.75 11.74
N ASP A 226 -9.44 -8.93 11.93
CA ASP A 226 -9.91 -7.99 10.91
C ASP A 226 -8.85 -6.92 10.59
N LEU A 227 -8.15 -6.39 11.59
CA LEU A 227 -7.05 -5.44 11.41
C LEU A 227 -5.94 -6.04 10.54
N LYS A 228 -5.56 -7.30 10.78
CA LYS A 228 -4.56 -7.97 9.96
C LYS A 228 -4.99 -8.04 8.49
N SER A 229 -6.25 -8.39 8.23
CA SER A 229 -6.81 -8.40 6.87
C SER A 229 -6.80 -7.01 6.24
N VAL A 230 -7.12 -5.96 7.01
CA VAL A 230 -7.10 -4.57 6.54
C VAL A 230 -5.68 -4.13 6.14
N LEU A 231 -4.69 -4.38 7.02
CA LEU A 231 -3.29 -4.02 6.78
C LEU A 231 -2.66 -4.84 5.65
N ASP A 232 -3.08 -6.09 5.48
CA ASP A 232 -2.58 -6.95 4.40
C ASP A 232 -2.94 -6.41 3.01
N GLN A 233 -4.07 -5.73 2.88
CA GLN A 233 -4.51 -5.12 1.63
C GLN A 233 -4.04 -3.67 1.45
N CYS A 234 -3.68 -2.95 2.52
CA CYS A 234 -3.46 -1.51 2.44
C CYS A 234 -2.27 -1.12 1.55
N ILE A 235 -1.22 -1.95 1.51
CA ILE A 235 0.01 -1.61 0.79
C ILE A 235 -0.22 -1.57 -0.72
N ARG A 236 -0.94 -2.54 -1.29
CA ARG A 236 -1.25 -2.55 -2.74
C ARG A 236 -2.11 -1.34 -3.13
N ILE A 237 -3.06 -0.94 -2.27
CA ILE A 237 -3.93 0.22 -2.52
C ILE A 237 -3.12 1.53 -2.43
N LEU A 238 -2.28 1.69 -1.41
CA LEU A 238 -1.43 2.88 -1.26
C LEU A 238 -0.41 3.02 -2.39
N GLN A 239 0.17 1.91 -2.87
CA GLN A 239 1.06 1.92 -4.02
C GLN A 239 0.34 2.33 -5.31
N ALA A 240 -0.89 1.86 -5.52
CA ALA A 240 -1.73 2.31 -6.64
C ALA A 240 -2.10 3.79 -6.54
N MET A 241 -2.53 4.26 -5.36
CA MET A 241 -2.80 5.69 -5.11
C MET A 241 -1.57 6.55 -5.44
N ARG A 242 -0.37 6.12 -5.02
CA ARG A 242 0.88 6.82 -5.30
C ARG A 242 1.18 6.88 -6.80
N GLU A 243 0.98 5.77 -7.51
CA GLU A 243 1.20 5.69 -8.95
C GLU A 243 0.22 6.57 -9.73
N MET A 244 -1.04 6.65 -9.28
CA MET A 244 -2.05 7.55 -9.83
C MET A 244 -1.69 9.02 -9.59
N ALA A 245 -1.30 9.39 -8.37
CA ALA A 245 -0.83 10.73 -8.04
C ALA A 245 0.40 11.13 -8.88
N ARG A 246 1.34 10.19 -9.09
CA ARG A 246 2.47 10.38 -10.00
C ARG A 246 2.02 10.63 -11.42
N PHE A 247 1.10 9.82 -11.96
CA PHE A 247 0.61 9.98 -13.33
C PHE A 247 -0.09 11.33 -13.56
N LYS A 248 -0.76 11.87 -12.53
CA LYS A 248 -1.34 13.23 -12.53
C LYS A 248 -0.33 14.34 -12.21
N ASN A 249 0.92 13.99 -11.91
CA ASN A 249 2.01 14.88 -11.51
C ASN A 249 1.81 15.66 -10.20
N TRP A 250 1.11 15.09 -9.20
CA TRP A 250 0.89 15.74 -7.90
C TRP A 250 1.98 15.40 -6.88
N LEU A 251 2.85 16.35 -6.55
CA LEU A 251 3.96 16.12 -5.62
C LEU A 251 3.48 15.95 -4.17
N ALA A 252 2.72 16.91 -3.63
CA ALA A 252 2.22 16.91 -2.27
C ALA A 252 1.35 15.69 -1.98
N ALA A 253 0.46 15.32 -2.90
CA ALA A 253 -0.33 14.11 -2.78
C ALA A 253 0.57 12.84 -2.74
N THR A 254 1.57 12.76 -3.61
CA THR A 254 2.52 11.63 -3.61
C THR A 254 3.26 11.53 -2.26
N MET A 255 3.72 12.65 -1.70
CA MET A 255 4.36 12.72 -0.39
C MET A 255 3.43 12.26 0.74
N ASN A 256 2.19 12.78 0.78
CA ASN A 256 1.21 12.42 1.80
C ASN A 256 0.83 10.93 1.74
N ILE A 257 0.79 10.32 0.56
CA ILE A 257 0.55 8.88 0.41
C ILE A 257 1.73 8.07 0.95
N VAL A 258 2.97 8.50 0.71
CA VAL A 258 4.16 7.85 1.28
C VAL A 258 4.15 7.96 2.81
N LEU A 259 3.81 9.13 3.34
CA LEU A 259 3.67 9.35 4.77
C LEU A 259 2.59 8.44 5.39
N LEU A 260 1.42 8.31 4.73
CA LEU A 260 0.37 7.37 5.15
C LEU A 260 0.86 5.91 5.10
N GLN A 261 1.67 5.54 4.11
CA GLN A 261 2.29 4.21 4.04
C GLN A 261 3.26 3.97 5.21
N GLN A 262 4.07 4.96 5.59
CA GLN A 262 4.95 4.89 6.76
C GLN A 262 4.13 4.77 8.05
N MET A 263 3.02 5.51 8.19
CA MET A 263 2.10 5.39 9.34
C MET A 263 1.54 3.97 9.48
N CYS A 264 1.12 3.35 8.37
CA CYS A 264 0.66 1.95 8.33
C CYS A 264 1.73 0.97 8.82
N HIS A 265 2.99 1.14 8.41
CA HIS A 265 4.08 0.26 8.85
C HIS A 265 4.52 0.51 10.30
N SER A 266 4.70 1.77 10.68
CA SER A 266 5.20 2.18 12.00
C SER A 266 4.14 2.14 13.11
N ALA A 267 2.86 2.03 12.73
CA ALA A 267 1.71 2.05 13.65
C ALA A 267 1.72 3.29 14.55
N ARG A 268 1.85 4.45 13.91
CA ARG A 268 1.91 5.79 14.53
C ARG A 268 1.30 6.82 13.60
N TRP A 269 0.77 7.89 14.18
CA TRP A 269 0.39 9.06 13.41
C TRP A 269 1.63 9.85 12.98
N HIS A 270 1.49 10.63 11.90
CA HIS A 270 2.60 11.44 11.38
C HIS A 270 2.99 12.61 12.30
N ASP A 271 2.06 13.06 13.15
CA ASP A 271 2.25 14.13 14.13
C ASP A 271 2.54 13.62 15.56
N ASP A 272 2.65 12.30 15.75
CA ASP A 272 3.15 11.71 16.99
C ASP A 272 4.64 12.03 17.20
N HIS A 273 5.09 12.01 18.46
CA HIS A 273 6.50 12.19 18.76
C HIS A 273 7.34 11.07 18.09
N PRO A 274 8.39 11.39 17.29
CA PRO A 274 9.10 10.39 16.48
C PRO A 274 9.66 9.20 17.28
N LEU A 275 10.15 9.46 18.49
CA LEU A 275 10.67 8.42 19.39
C LEU A 275 9.63 7.35 19.80
N LEU A 276 8.33 7.60 19.66
CA LEU A 276 7.27 6.61 19.95
C LEU A 276 7.27 5.42 18.98
N CYS A 277 8.04 5.50 17.89
CA CYS A 277 8.28 4.34 17.03
C CYS A 277 9.15 3.28 17.71
N LEU A 278 9.99 3.69 18.68
CA LEU A 278 10.82 2.80 19.48
C LEU A 278 9.95 1.99 20.48
N PRO A 279 10.40 0.79 20.88
CA PRO A 279 9.64 -0.02 21.83
C PRO A 279 9.60 0.63 23.22
N HIS A 280 8.56 0.31 24.01
CA HIS A 280 8.37 0.69 25.42
C HIS A 280 8.27 2.17 25.78
N LEU A 281 8.66 3.10 24.92
CA LEU A 281 8.59 4.53 25.22
C LEU A 281 7.13 5.01 25.29
N SER A 282 6.78 5.62 26.41
CA SER A 282 5.56 6.41 26.55
C SER A 282 5.76 7.83 25.98
N TYR A 283 4.67 8.59 25.84
CA TYR A 283 4.73 9.98 25.40
C TYR A 283 5.54 10.85 26.39
N GLU A 284 5.42 10.58 27.69
CA GLU A 284 6.14 11.30 28.74
C GLU A 284 7.65 11.01 28.68
N ASP A 285 8.03 9.75 28.50
CA ASP A 285 9.44 9.35 28.34
C ASP A 285 10.06 10.02 27.10
N ALA A 286 9.35 9.99 25.97
CA ALA A 286 9.81 10.58 24.72
C ALA A 286 10.07 12.09 24.87
N ARG A 287 9.13 12.81 25.49
CA ARG A 287 9.26 14.25 25.75
C ARG A 287 10.39 14.58 26.74
N ALA A 288 10.62 13.71 27.73
CA ALA A 288 11.69 13.90 28.71
C ALA A 288 13.10 13.73 28.10
N ILE A 289 13.24 12.85 27.10
CA ILE A 289 14.47 12.69 26.30
C ILE A 289 14.72 13.97 25.47
N GLY A 290 13.68 14.48 24.81
CA GLY A 290 13.70 15.78 24.15
C GLY A 290 12.33 16.13 23.59
N GLU A 291 11.94 17.40 23.61
CA GLU A 291 10.55 17.81 23.29
C GLU A 291 10.13 17.52 21.84
N GLN A 292 11.07 17.52 20.89
CA GLN A 292 10.85 17.21 19.48
C GLN A 292 12.03 16.42 18.88
N MET A 293 12.70 15.61 19.69
CA MET A 293 13.89 14.89 19.23
C MET A 293 13.51 13.79 18.22
N SER A 294 14.15 13.79 17.05
CA SER A 294 14.00 12.73 16.05
C SER A 294 14.89 11.52 16.35
N ILE A 295 14.59 10.37 15.75
CA ILE A 295 15.42 9.17 15.90
C ILE A 295 16.86 9.40 15.38
N PRO A 296 17.08 10.01 14.20
CA PRO A 296 18.43 10.38 13.76
C PRO A 296 19.18 11.27 14.76
N GLN A 297 18.52 12.28 15.33
CA GLN A 297 19.14 13.15 16.35
C GLN A 297 19.54 12.38 17.61
N LEU A 298 18.72 11.42 18.05
CA LEU A 298 19.06 10.54 19.15
C LEU A 298 20.25 9.63 18.81
N GLN A 299 20.30 9.11 17.58
CA GLN A 299 21.43 8.30 17.10
C GLN A 299 22.74 9.10 17.07
N ASP A 300 22.68 10.36 16.66
CA ASP A 300 23.82 11.28 16.66
C ASP A 300 24.29 11.60 18.08
N TYR A 301 23.37 11.89 19.00
CA TYR A 301 23.69 12.15 20.41
C TYR A 301 24.38 10.94 21.08
N LEU A 302 23.96 9.73 20.72
CA LEU A 302 24.56 8.48 21.22
C LEU A 302 25.82 8.05 20.44
N GLU A 303 26.15 8.76 19.37
CA GLU A 303 27.21 8.44 18.39
C GLU A 303 27.12 7.00 17.85
N VAL A 304 25.90 6.56 17.50
CA VAL A 304 25.63 5.20 17.02
C VAL A 304 26.43 4.88 15.76
N GLU A 305 26.62 5.86 14.87
CA GLU A 305 27.37 5.67 13.62
C GLU A 305 28.80 5.17 13.85
N LYS A 306 29.45 5.59 14.93
CA LYS A 306 30.84 5.23 15.26
C LYS A 306 30.95 3.86 15.94
N ALA A 307 29.84 3.29 16.40
CA ALA A 307 29.85 2.04 17.13
C ALA A 307 30.04 0.84 16.19
N ALA A 308 30.94 -0.08 16.57
CA ALA A 308 31.19 -1.30 15.80
C ALA A 308 30.07 -2.35 15.95
N SER A 309 29.39 -2.35 17.10
CA SER A 309 28.32 -3.28 17.46
C SER A 309 27.34 -2.61 18.42
N PHE A 310 26.12 -3.15 18.54
CA PHE A 310 25.13 -2.73 19.53
C PHE A 310 25.58 -2.97 20.99
N GLU A 311 26.61 -3.80 21.19
CA GLU A 311 27.19 -4.11 22.52
C GLU A 311 28.41 -3.24 22.88
N ASP A 312 28.74 -2.22 22.08
CA ASP A 312 29.87 -1.34 22.38
C ASP A 312 29.71 -0.74 23.80
N PRO A 313 30.66 -0.97 24.72
CA PRO A 313 30.54 -0.51 26.11
C PRO A 313 30.34 1.00 26.25
N LYS A 314 30.93 1.81 25.36
CA LYS A 314 30.77 3.28 25.40
C LYS A 314 29.37 3.70 24.97
N LEU A 315 28.82 3.03 23.96
CA LEU A 315 27.46 3.26 23.48
C LEU A 315 26.44 2.85 24.57
N VAL A 316 26.57 1.62 25.08
CA VAL A 316 25.67 1.08 26.11
C VAL A 316 25.69 1.96 27.35
N LYS A 317 26.87 2.37 27.84
CA LYS A 317 26.98 3.24 29.02
C LYS A 317 26.26 4.58 28.83
N ARG A 318 26.41 5.21 27.66
CA ARG A 318 25.74 6.49 27.34
C ARG A 318 24.23 6.34 27.22
N ALA A 319 23.78 5.34 26.47
CA ALA A 319 22.37 5.07 26.28
C ALA A 319 21.67 4.72 27.59
N MET A 320 22.24 3.81 28.39
CA MET A 320 21.68 3.43 29.69
C MET A 320 21.66 4.61 30.67
N LYS A 321 22.68 5.47 30.66
CA LYS A 321 22.69 6.69 31.48
C LYS A 321 21.54 7.62 31.08
N LEU A 322 21.41 7.93 29.79
CA LEU A 322 20.35 8.81 29.28
C LEU A 322 18.96 8.25 29.60
N LEU A 323 18.72 6.97 29.30
CA LEU A 323 17.41 6.35 29.51
C LEU A 323 17.07 6.30 31.00
N ARG A 324 17.97 5.87 31.89
CA ARG A 324 17.69 5.84 33.33
C ARG A 324 17.45 7.22 33.95
N GLU A 325 18.09 8.27 33.42
CA GLU A 325 17.92 9.64 33.92
C GLU A 325 16.62 10.28 33.41
N LYS A 326 16.14 9.87 32.23
CA LYS A 326 15.04 10.54 31.52
C LYS A 326 13.75 9.74 31.44
N THR A 327 13.79 8.43 31.65
CA THR A 327 12.64 7.54 31.45
C THR A 327 12.39 6.66 32.68
N THR A 328 11.20 6.07 32.76
CA THR A 328 10.83 5.12 33.82
C THR A 328 11.09 3.66 33.45
N LEU A 329 11.92 3.40 32.44
CA LEU A 329 12.14 2.07 31.89
C LEU A 329 13.07 1.23 32.76
N ASP A 330 12.84 -0.09 32.77
CA ASP A 330 13.77 -1.04 33.38
C ASP A 330 15.01 -1.31 32.49
N ASP A 331 16.00 -2.00 33.04
CA ASP A 331 17.26 -2.28 32.33
C ASP A 331 17.09 -3.16 31.08
N LEU A 332 16.07 -4.03 31.04
CA LEU A 332 15.80 -4.89 29.89
C LEU A 332 15.16 -4.07 28.77
N GLN A 333 14.15 -3.28 29.10
CA GLN A 333 13.48 -2.34 28.21
C GLN A 333 14.47 -1.34 27.62
N CYS A 334 15.38 -0.79 28.43
CA CYS A 334 16.43 0.11 27.96
C CYS A 334 17.34 -0.55 26.91
N LYS A 335 17.70 -1.83 27.10
CA LYS A 335 18.48 -2.58 26.11
C LYS A 335 17.69 -2.85 24.83
N GLU A 336 16.38 -3.11 24.92
CA GLU A 336 15.53 -3.29 23.75
C GLU A 336 15.36 -1.99 22.96
N VAL A 337 15.22 -0.85 23.64
CA VAL A 337 15.24 0.48 23.01
C VAL A 337 16.58 0.71 22.30
N LEU A 338 17.71 0.47 22.98
CA LEU A 338 19.03 0.62 22.37
C LEU A 338 19.19 -0.27 21.13
N LYS A 339 18.74 -1.53 21.20
CA LYS A 339 18.77 -2.45 20.06
C LYS A 339 17.92 -1.92 18.89
N ALA A 340 16.74 -1.37 19.17
CA ALA A 340 15.90 -0.76 18.14
C ALA A 340 16.56 0.48 17.52
N VAL A 341 17.14 1.36 18.33
CA VAL A 341 17.88 2.55 17.86
C VAL A 341 19.08 2.15 16.99
N CYS A 342 19.84 1.12 17.36
CA CYS A 342 20.96 0.61 16.56
C CYS A 342 20.53 -0.06 15.25
N ASN A 343 19.34 -0.67 15.23
CA ASN A 343 18.78 -1.30 14.03
C ASN A 343 18.09 -0.30 13.10
N TRP A 344 17.77 0.89 13.59
CA TRP A 344 17.16 1.94 12.79
C TRP A 344 18.17 2.43 11.74
N PRO A 345 17.80 2.48 10.45
CA PRO A 345 18.75 2.70 9.37
C PRO A 345 19.27 4.15 9.39
N ILE A 346 20.60 4.28 9.42
CA ILE A 346 21.30 5.55 9.20
C ILE A 346 21.69 5.58 7.73
N VAL A 347 21.10 6.49 6.97
CA VAL A 347 21.35 6.62 5.53
C VAL A 347 21.86 8.02 5.24
N SER A 348 22.99 8.10 4.56
CA SER A 348 23.55 9.34 4.08
C SER A 348 23.68 9.32 2.56
N LEU A 349 23.52 10.49 1.95
CA LEU A 349 23.74 10.65 0.52
C LEU A 349 25.25 10.80 0.28
N LYS A 350 25.85 9.80 -0.38
CA LYS A 350 27.29 9.78 -0.66
C LYS A 350 27.63 10.53 -1.94
N THR A 351 26.81 10.37 -2.98
CA THR A 351 27.06 10.95 -4.29
C THR A 351 25.76 11.22 -5.00
N LEU A 352 25.64 12.44 -5.51
CA LEU A 352 24.55 12.88 -6.36
C LEU A 352 25.13 13.33 -7.69
N GLN A 353 24.70 12.72 -8.79
CA GLN A 353 25.26 12.98 -10.11
C GLN A 353 24.16 13.15 -11.13
N LEU A 354 24.27 14.19 -11.96
CA LEU A 354 23.49 14.36 -13.17
C LEU A 354 24.36 13.92 -14.35
N LEU A 355 23.89 12.95 -15.12
CA LEU A 355 24.54 12.52 -16.35
C LEU A 355 23.74 13.05 -17.54
N ASP A 356 24.40 13.76 -18.44
CA ASP A 356 23.82 14.18 -19.71
C ASP A 356 23.66 12.98 -20.68
N GLU A 357 23.01 13.20 -21.83
CA GLU A 357 22.86 12.15 -22.86
C GLU A 357 24.21 11.70 -23.46
N LYS A 358 25.25 12.54 -23.36
CA LYS A 358 26.60 12.28 -23.87
C LYS A 358 27.48 11.52 -22.86
N GLY A 359 26.97 11.26 -21.66
CA GLY A 359 27.67 10.54 -20.59
C GLY A 359 28.58 11.41 -19.72
N ASN A 360 28.58 12.74 -19.90
CA ASN A 360 29.26 13.65 -18.99
C ASN A 360 28.51 13.69 -17.66
N SER A 361 29.24 13.44 -16.57
CA SER A 361 28.68 13.48 -15.23
C SER A 361 29.05 14.78 -14.53
N VAL A 362 28.05 15.55 -14.12
CA VAL A 362 28.23 16.65 -13.17
C VAL A 362 27.90 16.12 -11.79
N SER A 363 28.89 16.14 -10.89
CA SER A 363 28.64 15.83 -9.47
C SER A 363 27.97 17.03 -8.83
N VAL A 364 26.79 16.81 -8.27
CA VAL A 364 26.07 17.82 -7.51
C VAL A 364 26.70 17.89 -6.12
N ARG A 365 27.10 19.10 -5.73
CA ARG A 365 27.41 19.45 -4.34
C ARG A 365 26.42 20.50 -3.89
N ASP A 366 26.15 20.54 -2.59
CA ASP A 366 25.23 21.51 -2.01
C ASP A 366 25.63 22.95 -2.42
N GLU A 367 24.62 23.75 -2.77
CA GLU A 367 24.71 25.17 -3.11
C GLU A 367 25.44 25.53 -4.44
N GLN A 368 25.90 24.54 -5.22
CA GLN A 368 26.51 24.81 -6.52
C GLN A 368 25.43 24.98 -7.61
N GLU A 369 25.49 26.08 -8.37
CA GLU A 369 24.66 26.26 -9.58
C GLU A 369 25.15 25.34 -10.70
N ILE A 370 24.26 24.48 -11.18
CA ILE A 370 24.56 23.52 -12.24
C ILE A 370 23.93 23.99 -13.54
N GLN A 371 24.75 24.15 -14.56
CA GLN A 371 24.27 24.45 -15.91
C GLN A 371 23.66 23.20 -16.55
N VAL A 372 22.42 23.33 -16.99
CA VAL A 372 21.68 22.28 -17.69
C VAL A 372 21.02 22.85 -18.94
N THR A 373 20.86 22.02 -19.97
CA THR A 373 20.22 22.44 -21.22
C THR A 373 18.69 22.39 -21.07
N ALA A 374 17.99 23.42 -21.55
CA ALA A 374 16.54 23.44 -21.56
C ALA A 374 15.93 22.24 -22.30
N GLY A 375 15.00 21.52 -21.65
CA GLY A 375 14.24 20.42 -22.24
C GLY A 375 14.96 19.08 -22.44
N GLU A 376 16.27 19.00 -22.20
CA GLU A 376 17.05 17.76 -22.24
C GLU A 376 16.72 16.84 -21.05
N VAL A 377 16.95 15.54 -21.23
CA VAL A 377 16.74 14.52 -20.20
C VAL A 377 18.09 14.16 -19.58
N TYR A 378 18.21 14.37 -18.27
CA TYR A 378 19.40 14.00 -17.50
C TYR A 378 19.12 12.75 -16.66
N LYS A 379 20.10 11.86 -16.56
CA LYS A 379 20.06 10.72 -15.64
C LYS A 379 20.55 11.15 -14.26
N LEU A 380 19.63 11.26 -13.30
CA LEU A 380 19.98 11.46 -11.90
C LEU A 380 20.40 10.13 -11.28
N ARG A 381 21.64 10.08 -10.79
CA ARG A 381 22.21 8.96 -10.03
C ARG A 381 22.37 9.38 -8.57
N VAL A 382 21.65 8.71 -7.69
CA VAL A 382 21.70 8.91 -6.24
C VAL A 382 22.36 7.70 -5.59
N VAL A 383 23.54 7.88 -5.00
CA VAL A 383 24.23 6.83 -4.24
C VAL A 383 24.04 7.09 -2.76
N MET A 384 23.29 6.22 -2.12
CA MET A 384 23.07 6.22 -0.67
C MET A 384 24.02 5.22 -0.01
N GLU A 385 24.55 5.59 1.15
CA GLU A 385 25.41 4.73 1.98
C GLU A 385 24.77 4.57 3.36
N ARG A 386 24.74 3.32 3.84
CA ARG A 386 24.27 2.98 5.18
C ARG A 386 25.44 2.89 6.14
N SER A 387 25.28 3.46 7.33
CA SER A 387 26.30 3.46 8.38
C SER A 387 25.76 2.89 9.70
N GLY A 388 26.64 2.83 10.71
CA GLY A 388 26.33 2.24 12.01
C GLY A 388 26.35 0.70 12.07
N PRO A 389 25.93 0.13 13.22
CA PRO A 389 26.03 -1.31 13.49
C PRO A 389 25.17 -2.17 12.55
N ALA A 390 24.04 -1.64 12.10
CA ALA A 390 23.07 -2.33 11.25
C ALA A 390 23.26 -2.06 9.74
N LYS A 391 24.40 -1.51 9.30
CA LYS A 391 24.65 -1.12 7.90
C LYS A 391 24.44 -2.21 6.84
N ASN A 392 24.58 -3.49 7.20
CA ASN A 392 24.37 -4.63 6.31
C ASN A 392 23.00 -5.31 6.50
N ASN A 393 22.23 -4.86 7.49
CA ASN A 393 20.91 -5.40 7.79
C ASN A 393 19.87 -4.70 6.92
N SER A 394 19.23 -5.46 6.04
CA SER A 394 18.10 -4.98 5.24
C SER A 394 16.75 -5.22 5.90
N SER A 395 16.67 -5.98 7.00
CA SER A 395 15.42 -6.28 7.68
C SER A 395 15.00 -5.13 8.60
N MET A 396 13.75 -4.69 8.47
CA MET A 396 13.18 -3.59 9.24
C MET A 396 12.53 -4.08 10.53
N TYR A 397 12.77 -3.35 11.61
CA TYR A 397 12.18 -3.59 12.92
C TYR A 397 10.82 -2.88 13.01
N LEU A 398 9.75 -3.62 12.70
CA LEU A 398 8.37 -3.13 12.72
C LEU A 398 7.52 -4.00 13.65
N PRO A 399 7.51 -3.72 14.97
CA PRO A 399 6.91 -4.63 15.96
C PRO A 399 5.38 -4.76 15.83
N GLN A 400 4.71 -3.76 15.24
CA GLN A 400 3.26 -3.76 15.02
C GLN A 400 2.87 -4.25 13.64
N TRP A 401 3.83 -4.62 12.79
CA TRP A 401 3.59 -5.10 11.45
C TRP A 401 3.79 -6.62 11.37
N ALA A 402 2.78 -7.36 10.90
CA ALA A 402 2.79 -8.82 10.99
C ALA A 402 3.75 -9.52 10.00
N LYS A 403 4.14 -8.83 8.92
CA LYS A 403 4.95 -9.39 7.84
C LYS A 403 6.40 -8.91 7.94
N SER A 404 7.37 -9.77 7.61
CA SER A 404 8.76 -9.32 7.46
C SER A 404 8.86 -8.30 6.32
N LYS A 405 9.56 -7.19 6.55
CA LYS A 405 9.79 -6.15 5.54
C LYS A 405 11.27 -5.86 5.40
N GLN A 406 11.71 -5.72 4.15
CA GLN A 406 13.03 -5.18 3.83
C GLN A 406 12.97 -3.66 3.72
N ALA A 407 14.06 -2.98 4.04
CA ALA A 407 14.20 -1.54 3.88
C ALA A 407 13.91 -1.16 2.43
N GLY A 408 13.05 -0.18 2.19
CA GLY A 408 12.88 0.41 0.88
C GLY A 408 13.04 1.93 0.96
N TRP A 409 13.54 2.49 -0.13
CA TRP A 409 13.66 3.94 -0.30
C TRP A 409 12.95 4.37 -1.57
N ILE A 410 12.15 5.41 -1.45
CA ILE A 410 11.44 6.06 -2.54
C ILE A 410 12.16 7.38 -2.81
N ILE A 411 12.72 7.51 -4.02
CA ILE A 411 13.36 8.74 -4.46
C ILE A 411 12.34 9.49 -5.31
N LEU A 412 12.05 10.73 -4.93
CA LEU A 412 11.16 11.63 -5.66
C LEU A 412 11.96 12.84 -6.11
N VAL A 413 11.73 13.26 -7.35
CA VAL A 413 12.25 14.52 -7.86
C VAL A 413 11.07 15.36 -8.31
N GLY A 414 10.97 16.57 -7.78
CA GLY A 414 9.86 17.46 -8.07
C GLY A 414 10.22 18.92 -7.84
N ASP A 415 9.32 19.77 -8.29
CA ASP A 415 9.35 21.19 -8.02
C ASP A 415 8.30 21.49 -6.94
N THR A 416 8.78 21.94 -5.78
CA THR A 416 7.96 22.29 -4.62
C THR A 416 7.15 23.56 -4.84
N SER A 417 7.60 24.45 -5.72
CA SER A 417 6.90 25.72 -6.00
C SER A 417 5.66 25.53 -6.88
N SER A 418 5.69 24.55 -7.79
CA SER A 418 4.59 24.24 -8.71
C SER A 418 3.80 22.97 -8.34
N ASP A 419 4.09 22.36 -7.18
CA ASP A 419 3.51 21.09 -6.72
C ASP A 419 3.60 19.96 -7.76
N ARG A 420 4.69 19.93 -8.52
CA ARG A 420 4.82 19.04 -9.66
C ARG A 420 5.90 18.01 -9.45
N ILE A 421 5.52 16.74 -9.44
CA ILE A 421 6.49 15.64 -9.51
C ILE A 421 7.01 15.50 -10.96
N LEU A 422 8.32 15.40 -11.11
CA LEU A 422 8.99 15.17 -12.40
C LEU A 422 9.18 13.69 -12.64
N ASN A 423 9.76 12.96 -11.67
CA ASN A 423 9.91 11.52 -11.75
C ASN A 423 10.12 10.90 -10.36
N THR A 424 9.96 9.58 -10.26
CA THR A 424 10.24 8.79 -9.07
C THR A 424 10.89 7.47 -9.42
N THR A 425 11.65 6.93 -8.47
CA THR A 425 12.07 5.53 -8.49
C THR A 425 12.06 4.98 -7.08
N SER A 426 11.94 3.66 -6.96
CA SER A 426 12.02 2.97 -5.67
C SER A 426 13.16 1.97 -5.70
N VAL A 427 13.92 1.89 -4.62
CA VAL A 427 15.00 0.92 -4.46
C VAL A 427 14.77 0.11 -3.19
N VAL A 428 14.91 -1.20 -3.32
CA VAL A 428 14.87 -2.11 -2.18
C VAL A 428 16.28 -2.25 -1.63
N GLY A 429 16.39 -2.16 -0.32
CA GLY A 429 17.62 -2.32 0.44
C GLY A 429 18.19 -3.72 0.26
N SER A 430 19.41 -3.77 -0.27
CA SER A 430 20.20 -5.00 -0.36
C SER A 430 20.97 -5.25 0.94
N HIS A 431 21.74 -6.33 1.03
CA HIS A 431 22.76 -6.50 2.08
C HIS A 431 23.98 -5.60 1.87
N SER A 432 24.12 -5.00 0.68
CA SER A 432 25.16 -3.99 0.39
C SER A 432 25.00 -2.74 1.24
N THR A 433 26.10 -2.18 1.73
CA THR A 433 26.10 -0.88 2.42
C THR A 433 25.70 0.26 1.49
N ARG A 434 26.00 0.15 0.19
CA ARG A 434 25.68 1.16 -0.81
C ARG A 434 24.54 0.71 -1.70
N THR A 435 23.61 1.63 -1.92
CA THR A 435 22.47 1.46 -2.84
C THR A 435 22.48 2.60 -3.83
N THR A 436 22.36 2.30 -5.13
CA THR A 436 22.32 3.31 -6.18
C THR A 436 20.93 3.34 -6.80
N ALA A 437 20.27 4.48 -6.72
CA ALA A 437 19.05 4.77 -7.46
C ALA A 437 19.40 5.55 -8.74
N LYS A 438 18.67 5.25 -9.81
CA LYS A 438 18.79 5.96 -11.10
C LYS A 438 17.40 6.33 -11.57
N LEU A 439 17.22 7.56 -12.01
CA LEU A 439 15.99 8.01 -12.66
C LEU A 439 16.28 9.09 -13.69
N ASP A 440 15.45 9.13 -14.72
CA ASP A 440 15.54 10.13 -15.79
C ASP A 440 14.76 11.39 -15.39
N VAL A 441 15.36 12.56 -15.48
CA VAL A 441 14.75 13.84 -15.11
C VAL A 441 14.79 14.74 -16.33
N ARG A 442 13.61 15.11 -16.83
CA ARG A 442 13.48 16.06 -17.92
C ARG A 442 13.54 17.48 -17.37
N MET A 443 14.50 18.27 -17.84
CA MET A 443 14.68 19.64 -17.39
C MET A 443 13.59 20.56 -17.95
N PRO A 444 13.25 21.66 -17.23
CA PRO A 444 12.28 22.63 -17.71
C PRO A 444 12.66 23.20 -19.09
N SER A 445 11.67 23.49 -19.92
CA SER A 445 11.89 24.16 -21.21
C SER A 445 12.12 25.67 -21.08
N ALA A 446 11.67 26.26 -19.96
CA ALA A 446 11.90 27.66 -19.66
C ALA A 446 13.35 27.86 -19.19
N ARG A 447 14.05 28.80 -19.84
CA ARG A 447 15.42 29.19 -19.47
C ARG A 447 15.43 30.02 -18.20
N GLY A 448 16.54 29.95 -17.49
CA GLY A 448 16.80 30.69 -16.26
C GLY A 448 16.98 29.79 -15.04
N LYS A 449 17.09 30.43 -13.89
CA LYS A 449 17.36 29.75 -12.62
C LYS A 449 16.12 29.01 -12.11
N CYS A 450 16.26 27.72 -11.83
CA CYS A 450 15.20 26.92 -11.23
C CYS A 450 15.73 26.09 -10.07
N ARG A 451 14.83 25.66 -9.19
CA ARG A 451 15.14 24.82 -8.04
C ARG A 451 14.36 23.52 -8.16
N LEU A 452 15.04 22.39 -7.96
CA LEU A 452 14.40 21.08 -7.87
C LEU A 452 14.69 20.47 -6.51
N SER A 453 13.67 19.91 -5.88
CA SER A 453 13.84 19.16 -4.64
C SER A 453 13.95 17.66 -4.97
N ILE A 454 14.94 17.02 -4.36
CA ILE A 454 15.09 15.57 -4.33
C ILE A 454 14.74 15.10 -2.93
N PHE A 455 13.71 14.26 -2.85
CA PHE A 455 13.31 13.62 -1.61
C PHE A 455 13.80 12.18 -1.60
N VAL A 456 14.44 11.79 -0.50
CA VAL A 456 14.80 10.40 -0.20
C VAL A 456 13.93 9.98 0.96
N LEU A 457 12.88 9.22 0.67
CA LEU A 457 11.88 8.82 1.65
C LEU A 457 12.02 7.35 2.01
N SER A 458 11.83 7.02 3.29
CA SER A 458 11.63 5.64 3.69
C SER A 458 10.27 5.14 3.23
N ASP A 459 10.18 3.86 2.87
CA ASP A 459 8.89 3.26 2.56
C ASP A 459 8.14 2.74 3.81
N CYS A 460 8.72 2.80 5.01
CA CYS A 460 8.13 2.26 6.24
C CYS A 460 8.37 3.05 7.51
N TYR A 461 9.48 3.78 7.62
CA TYR A 461 9.83 4.51 8.84
C TYR A 461 9.46 5.98 8.74
N LEU A 462 8.96 6.51 9.85
CA LEU A 462 8.71 7.94 10.02
C LEU A 462 9.99 8.65 10.47
N GLY A 463 10.18 9.89 10.00
CA GLY A 463 11.18 10.82 10.54
C GLY A 463 12.63 10.60 10.12
N ILE A 464 12.88 9.79 9.08
CA ILE A 464 14.21 9.61 8.47
C ILE A 464 14.28 10.09 7.02
N ASP A 465 13.21 10.74 6.57
CA ASP A 465 13.08 11.29 5.24
C ASP A 465 13.99 12.52 5.08
N GLN A 466 14.60 12.66 3.92
CA GLN A 466 15.60 13.69 3.63
C GLN A 466 15.20 14.46 2.38
N GLU A 467 15.46 15.76 2.39
CA GLU A 467 15.27 16.66 1.25
C GLU A 467 16.61 17.30 0.87
N TYR A 468 16.92 17.31 -0.42
CA TYR A 468 18.08 17.96 -1.01
C TYR A 468 17.62 18.91 -2.10
N THR A 469 18.11 20.14 -2.09
CA THR A 469 17.76 21.15 -3.11
C THR A 469 18.84 21.25 -4.16
N LEU A 470 18.45 21.10 -5.43
CA LEU A 470 19.28 21.38 -6.59
C LEU A 470 19.06 22.80 -7.08
N HIS A 471 20.14 23.55 -7.23
CA HIS A 471 20.14 24.86 -7.87
C HIS A 471 20.59 24.69 -9.33
N LEU A 472 19.68 24.90 -10.27
CA LEU A 472 19.93 24.72 -11.70
C LEU A 472 19.88 26.07 -12.42
N ASP A 473 20.78 26.24 -13.39
CA ASP A 473 20.76 27.33 -14.37
C ASP A 473 20.47 26.74 -15.76
N VAL A 474 19.25 26.95 -16.24
CA VAL A 474 18.77 26.35 -17.49
C VAL A 474 19.15 27.26 -18.67
N CYS A 475 20.10 26.82 -19.49
CA CYS A 475 20.62 27.56 -20.65
C CYS A 475 19.83 27.35 -21.95
#